data_AF-A0A3P7Q1J7-F1
#
_entry.id   AF-A0A3P7Q1J7-F1
#
_cell.length_a   1.000
_cell.length_b   1.000
_cell.length_c   1.000
_cell.angle_alpha   90.00
_cell.angle_beta   90.00
_cell.angle_gamma   90.00
#
_symmetry.space_group_name_H-M   'P 1'
#
loop_
_entity.id
_entity.type
_entity.pdbx_description
1 polymer ?
#
loop_
_entity_poly.entity_id
_entity_poly.type
_entity_poly.pdbx_seq_one_letter_code
_entity_poly.pdbx_strand_id
1 'polypeptide(L)'
;MGLCKCERKKVTNLFCFEHRVNVCEFCLISHHPRCIVKSYLYWLKESDYSSVCAICSKPLGDESSGECVRLMCLDIFHWQCLDKYASELPSTTAPAGYECPLCSQSIIPLSNQGGPLAEALRAKLSTAKWMKPNLQIKSSAPRMKFKPTAHHENEAVNNMG
;
A
#
# COMPACT_ATOMS: atom_id res chain seq x y z
N MET A 1 -13.28 1.65 -15.75
CA MET A 1 -12.23 2.64 -15.40
C MET A 1 -12.74 4.02 -15.75
N GLY A 2 -12.34 5.07 -15.02
CA GLY A 2 -12.81 6.44 -15.22
C GLY A 2 -11.70 7.47 -15.01
N LEU A 3 -11.99 8.76 -15.26
CA LEU A 3 -11.04 9.86 -15.00
C LEU A 3 -11.33 10.49 -13.64
N CYS A 4 -10.29 10.70 -12.83
CA CYS A 4 -10.43 11.48 -11.62
C CYS A 4 -10.89 12.91 -11.93
N LYS A 5 -11.79 13.44 -11.10
CA LYS A 5 -12.35 14.79 -11.27
C LYS A 5 -11.38 15.93 -10.89
N CYS A 6 -10.20 15.63 -10.37
CA CYS A 6 -9.17 16.65 -10.11
C CYS A 6 -8.49 17.12 -11.40
N GLU A 7 -7.76 18.23 -11.30
CA GLU A 7 -7.02 18.86 -12.40
C GLU A 7 -6.05 17.91 -13.11
N ARG A 8 -5.49 16.92 -12.38
CA ARG A 8 -4.55 15.93 -12.92
C ARG A 8 -5.22 14.97 -13.92
N LYS A 9 -6.56 14.86 -13.91
CA LYS A 9 -7.38 14.01 -14.80
C LYS A 9 -6.81 12.59 -15.00
N LYS A 10 -6.23 11.99 -13.95
CA LYS A 10 -5.63 10.64 -14.05
C LYS A 10 -6.71 9.59 -14.28
N VAL A 11 -6.44 8.64 -15.17
CA VAL A 11 -7.21 7.39 -15.28
C VAL A 11 -7.08 6.64 -13.96
N THR A 12 -8.21 6.13 -13.47
CA THR A 12 -8.29 5.44 -12.20
C THR A 12 -9.42 4.39 -12.23
N ASN A 13 -9.23 3.31 -11.48
CA ASN A 13 -10.30 2.37 -11.18
C ASN A 13 -10.94 2.64 -9.80
N LEU A 14 -10.44 3.60 -9.02
CA LEU A 14 -10.95 3.92 -7.69
C LEU A 14 -12.17 4.85 -7.77
N PHE A 15 -13.10 4.62 -6.86
CA PHE A 15 -14.36 5.34 -6.77
C PHE A 15 -14.71 5.62 -5.31
N CYS A 16 -15.00 6.87 -5.00
CA CYS A 16 -15.45 7.31 -3.69
C CYS A 16 -16.95 7.13 -3.56
N PHE A 17 -17.37 6.35 -2.57
CA PHE A 17 -18.77 5.96 -2.38
C PHE A 17 -19.60 7.12 -1.83
N GLU A 18 -19.01 7.87 -0.91
CA GLU A 18 -19.63 9.05 -0.29
C GLU A 18 -19.88 10.17 -1.29
N HIS A 19 -18.88 10.49 -2.11
CA HIS A 19 -18.93 11.61 -3.06
C HIS A 19 -19.39 11.19 -4.46
N ARG A 20 -19.52 9.89 -4.72
CA ARG A 20 -19.92 9.31 -6.02
C ARG A 20 -19.08 9.80 -7.20
N VAL A 21 -17.76 9.83 -7.02
CA VAL A 21 -16.80 10.29 -8.03
C VAL A 21 -15.59 9.37 -8.15
N ASN A 22 -15.01 9.28 -9.34
CA ASN A 22 -13.71 8.66 -9.56
C ASN A 22 -12.59 9.47 -8.91
N VAL A 23 -11.68 8.80 -8.20
CA VAL A 23 -10.59 9.44 -7.43
C VAL A 23 -9.25 8.83 -7.82
N CYS A 24 -8.20 9.64 -7.96
CA CYS A 24 -6.83 9.15 -8.13
C CYS A 24 -6.15 9.01 -6.76
N GLU A 25 -5.04 8.27 -6.67
CA GLU A 25 -4.32 8.05 -5.41
C GLU A 25 -3.89 9.33 -4.69
N PHE A 26 -3.62 10.41 -5.42
CA PHE A 26 -3.31 11.69 -4.80
C PHE A 26 -4.53 12.29 -4.08
N CYS A 27 -5.70 12.29 -4.73
CA CYS A 27 -6.95 12.78 -4.11
C CYS A 27 -7.43 11.85 -2.99
N LEU A 28 -7.14 10.56 -3.13
CA LEU A 28 -7.41 9.56 -2.10
C LEU A 28 -6.79 9.99 -0.76
N ILE A 29 -5.56 10.52 -0.80
CA ILE A 29 -4.83 10.93 0.41
C ILE A 29 -5.23 12.35 0.83
N SER A 30 -5.28 13.30 -0.12
CA SER A 30 -5.40 14.73 0.23
C SER A 30 -6.83 15.19 0.49
N HIS A 31 -7.82 14.66 -0.24
CA HIS A 31 -9.20 15.15 -0.20
C HIS A 31 -10.19 14.11 0.31
N HIS A 32 -9.80 12.83 0.30
CA HIS A 32 -10.63 11.72 0.74
C HIS A 32 -9.92 10.86 1.79
N PRO A 33 -9.25 11.40 2.82
CA PRO A 33 -8.49 10.59 3.78
C PRO A 33 -9.37 9.61 4.57
N ARG A 34 -10.65 9.96 4.77
CA ARG A 34 -11.62 9.20 5.57
C ARG A 34 -12.74 8.55 4.74
N CYS A 35 -12.85 8.91 3.45
CA CYS A 35 -13.97 8.44 2.65
C CYS A 35 -13.84 6.96 2.30
N ILE A 36 -14.96 6.25 2.25
CA ILE A 36 -14.96 4.89 1.72
C ILE A 36 -14.71 4.91 0.20
N VAL A 37 -13.57 4.32 -0.19
CA VAL A 37 -13.13 4.22 -1.58
C VAL A 37 -12.80 2.77 -1.90
N LYS A 38 -13.41 2.24 -2.95
CA LYS A 38 -13.10 0.91 -3.51
C LYS A 38 -13.00 1.01 -5.03
N SER A 39 -12.88 -0.12 -5.71
CA SER A 39 -12.93 -0.13 -7.17
C SER A 39 -14.31 0.27 -7.68
N TYR A 40 -14.37 0.92 -8.84
CA TYR A 40 -15.62 1.26 -9.52
C TYR A 40 -16.47 0.02 -9.82
N LEU A 41 -15.84 -1.12 -10.12
CA LEU A 41 -16.55 -2.38 -10.31
C LEU A 41 -17.18 -2.89 -9.01
N TYR A 42 -16.54 -2.66 -7.87
CA TYR A 42 -17.13 -2.98 -6.57
C TYR A 42 -18.39 -2.11 -6.36
N TRP A 43 -18.27 -0.80 -6.55
CA TRP A 43 -19.40 0.12 -6.39
C TRP A 43 -20.62 -0.24 -7.25
N LEU A 44 -20.40 -0.69 -8.49
CA LEU A 44 -21.47 -1.15 -9.38
C LEU A 44 -22.16 -2.43 -8.89
N LYS A 45 -21.44 -3.30 -8.17
CA LYS A 45 -21.96 -4.55 -7.65
C LYS A 45 -22.65 -4.36 -6.30
N GLU A 46 -22.01 -3.60 -5.43
CA GLU A 46 -22.44 -3.32 -4.08
C GLU A 46 -22.14 -1.85 -3.77
N SER A 47 -23.21 -1.05 -3.69
CA SER A 47 -23.12 0.38 -3.40
C SER A 47 -23.23 0.71 -1.91
N ASP A 48 -23.64 -0.26 -1.10
CA ASP A 48 -23.76 -0.11 0.34
C ASP A 48 -22.37 -0.07 0.97
N TYR A 49 -22.18 0.83 1.94
CA TYR A 49 -20.91 1.01 2.61
C TYR A 49 -21.10 1.40 4.07
N SER A 50 -20.09 1.09 4.88
CA SER A 50 -20.04 1.48 6.28
C SER A 50 -18.84 2.40 6.53
N SER A 51 -19.08 3.57 7.11
CA SER A 51 -18.06 4.55 7.47
C SER A 51 -17.60 4.40 8.91
N VAL A 52 -17.50 3.15 9.40
CA VAL A 52 -17.04 2.82 10.76
C VAL A 52 -15.69 2.11 10.73
N CYS A 53 -14.86 2.38 11.73
CA CYS A 53 -13.62 1.64 11.95
C CYS A 53 -13.97 0.23 12.44
N ALA A 54 -13.53 -0.81 11.71
CA ALA A 54 -13.86 -2.19 12.07
C ALA A 54 -13.22 -2.70 13.38
N ILE A 55 -12.22 -1.99 13.93
CA ILE A 55 -11.54 -2.39 15.17
C ILE A 55 -12.31 -1.89 16.41
N CYS A 56 -12.81 -0.65 16.38
CA CYS A 56 -13.50 -0.05 17.54
C CYS A 56 -15.00 0.18 17.32
N SER A 57 -15.51 -0.12 16.12
CA SER A 57 -16.90 0.08 15.70
C SER A 57 -17.42 1.52 15.80
N LYS A 58 -16.53 2.50 15.94
CA LYS A 58 -16.87 3.94 15.93
C LYS A 58 -16.79 4.53 14.53
N PRO A 59 -17.54 5.61 14.23
CA PRO A 59 -17.44 6.32 12.95
C PRO A 59 -16.01 6.77 12.65
N LEU A 60 -15.58 6.65 11.39
CA LEU A 60 -14.25 7.08 10.93
C LEU A 60 -14.06 8.60 11.05
N GLY A 61 -15.15 9.36 11.01
CA GLY A 61 -15.17 10.82 11.22
C GLY A 61 -15.25 11.25 12.68
N ASP A 62 -15.08 10.34 13.64
CA ASP A 62 -15.09 10.69 15.06
C ASP A 62 -13.81 11.44 15.45
N GLU A 63 -13.96 12.74 15.74
CA GLU A 63 -12.86 13.63 16.15
C GLU A 63 -12.16 13.14 17.43
N SER A 64 -12.87 12.41 18.31
CA SER A 64 -12.27 11.85 19.54
C SER A 64 -11.31 10.69 19.25
N SER A 65 -11.43 10.06 18.08
CA SER A 65 -10.61 8.90 17.68
C SER A 65 -9.34 9.29 16.90
N GLY A 66 -9.13 10.59 16.65
CA GLY A 66 -7.92 11.14 16.04
C GLY A 66 -7.83 10.90 14.52
N GLU A 67 -6.62 10.68 14.00
CA GLU A 67 -6.38 10.50 12.57
C GLU A 67 -6.75 9.10 12.06
N CYS A 68 -7.15 9.00 10.79
CA CYS A 68 -7.34 7.72 10.10
C CYS A 68 -6.10 7.35 9.27
N VAL A 69 -5.94 6.04 9.04
CA VAL A 69 -4.96 5.47 8.13
C VAL A 69 -5.68 4.60 7.12
N ARG A 70 -5.31 4.74 5.85
CA ARG A 70 -5.78 3.87 4.76
C ARG A 70 -4.67 2.89 4.38
N LEU A 71 -5.01 1.62 4.30
CA LEU A 71 -4.10 0.55 3.89
C LEU A 71 -4.04 0.40 2.36
N MET A 72 -3.10 -0.41 1.87
CA MET A 72 -3.00 -0.73 0.44
C MET A 72 -4.25 -1.42 -0.11
N CYS A 73 -4.96 -2.19 0.73
CA CYS A 73 -6.25 -2.81 0.41
C CYS A 73 -7.44 -1.83 0.37
N LEU A 74 -7.17 -0.53 0.57
CA LEU A 74 -8.13 0.59 0.65
C LEU A 74 -9.02 0.60 1.91
N ASP A 75 -8.88 -0.38 2.81
CA ASP A 75 -9.54 -0.35 4.11
C ASP A 75 -9.00 0.78 4.98
N ILE A 76 -9.86 1.33 5.83
CA ILE A 76 -9.57 2.50 6.66
C ILE A 76 -9.81 2.16 8.11
N PHE A 77 -8.88 2.56 8.95
CA PHE A 77 -8.94 2.41 10.40
C PHE A 77 -8.54 3.71 11.06
N HIS A 78 -8.95 3.91 12.31
CA HIS A 78 -8.28 4.90 13.15
C HIS A 78 -6.82 4.48 13.35
N TRP A 79 -5.89 5.43 13.24
CA TRP A 79 -4.47 5.16 13.41
C TRP A 79 -4.18 4.53 14.76
N GLN A 80 -4.77 5.05 15.84
CA GLN A 80 -4.60 4.50 17.19
C GLN A 80 -5.10 3.06 17.30
N CYS A 81 -6.21 2.73 16.63
CA CYS A 81 -6.75 1.38 16.61
C CYS A 81 -5.80 0.42 15.89
N LEU A 82 -5.29 0.81 14.73
CA LEU A 82 -4.36 -0.03 13.96
C LEU A 82 -3.02 -0.18 14.68
N ASP A 83 -2.49 0.91 15.25
CA ASP A 83 -1.21 0.91 15.98
C ASP A 83 -1.29 0.03 17.23
N LYS A 84 -2.39 0.08 17.98
CA LYS A 84 -2.65 -0.82 19.10
C LYS A 84 -2.74 -2.27 18.64
N TYR A 85 -3.55 -2.55 17.62
CA TYR A 85 -3.72 -3.89 17.05
C TYR A 85 -2.37 -4.51 16.64
N ALA A 86 -1.54 -3.76 15.91
CA ALA A 86 -0.23 -4.24 15.47
C ALA A 86 0.78 -4.35 16.62
N SER A 87 0.67 -3.52 17.66
CA SER A 87 1.55 -3.59 18.85
C SER A 87 1.25 -4.78 19.75
N GLU A 88 0.04 -5.35 19.69
CA GLU A 88 -0.34 -6.55 20.44
C GLU A 88 0.16 -7.85 19.80
N LEU A 89 0.64 -7.80 18.56
CA LEU A 89 1.24 -8.96 17.90
C LEU A 89 2.62 -9.30 18.51
N PRO A 90 3.03 -10.59 18.47
CA PRO A 90 4.35 -11.00 18.96
C PRO A 90 5.49 -10.21 18.32
N SER A 91 6.54 -9.93 19.08
CA SER A 91 7.74 -9.24 18.57
C SER A 91 8.50 -10.03 17.49
N THR A 92 8.22 -11.33 17.37
CA THR A 92 8.73 -12.24 16.33
C THR A 92 7.89 -12.25 15.07
N THR A 93 6.79 -11.49 15.01
CA THR A 93 5.91 -11.41 13.85
C THR A 93 6.70 -10.87 12.66
N ALA A 94 6.80 -11.69 11.61
CA ALA A 94 7.42 -11.28 10.35
C ALA A 94 6.59 -10.16 9.69
N PRO A 95 7.19 -9.33 8.80
CA PRO A 95 6.48 -8.22 8.16
C PRO A 95 5.16 -8.62 7.48
N ALA A 96 5.11 -9.79 6.86
CA ALA A 96 3.91 -10.31 6.20
C ALA A 96 2.79 -10.71 7.17
N GLY A 97 3.12 -10.98 8.44
CA GLY A 97 2.14 -11.35 9.47
C GLY A 97 1.41 -10.16 10.09
N TYR A 98 1.80 -8.93 9.75
CA TYR A 98 1.01 -7.75 10.08
C TYR A 98 -0.12 -7.62 9.06
N GLU A 99 -1.26 -8.23 9.35
CA GLU A 99 -2.36 -8.38 8.41
C GLU A 99 -3.54 -7.45 8.72
N CYS A 100 -4.20 -6.97 7.67
CA CYS A 100 -5.42 -6.19 7.76
C CYS A 100 -6.53 -7.03 8.44
N PRO A 101 -7.19 -6.52 9.51
CA PRO A 101 -8.25 -7.26 10.21
C PRO A 101 -9.46 -7.64 9.34
N LEU A 102 -9.64 -6.99 8.19
CA LEU A 102 -10.81 -7.20 7.32
C LEU A 102 -10.57 -8.16 6.16
N CYS A 103 -9.35 -8.17 5.60
CA CYS A 103 -9.06 -8.91 4.37
C CYS A 103 -7.75 -9.70 4.41
N SER A 104 -7.08 -9.74 5.55
CA SER A 104 -5.81 -10.43 5.79
C SER A 104 -4.65 -10.03 4.86
N GLN A 105 -4.79 -8.94 4.09
CA GLN A 105 -3.68 -8.41 3.30
C GLN A 105 -2.64 -7.75 4.20
N SER A 106 -1.37 -7.88 3.86
CA SER A 106 -0.27 -7.24 4.59
C SER A 106 -0.50 -5.72 4.73
N ILE A 107 -0.45 -5.23 5.96
CA ILE A 107 -0.46 -3.82 6.35
C ILE A 107 0.79 -3.13 5.82
N ILE A 108 1.93 -3.83 5.84
CA ILE A 108 3.22 -3.30 5.41
C ILE A 108 3.31 -3.39 3.88
N PRO A 109 3.46 -2.25 3.17
CA PRO A 109 3.60 -2.26 1.71
C PRO A 109 4.90 -2.92 1.28
N LEU A 110 4.86 -3.70 0.21
CA LEU A 110 6.05 -4.32 -0.39
C LEU A 110 7.00 -3.26 -0.94
N SER A 111 8.30 -3.55 -1.00
CA SER A 111 9.34 -2.59 -1.45
C SER A 111 9.13 -2.09 -2.88
N ASN A 112 8.55 -2.92 -3.74
CA ASN A 112 8.27 -2.63 -5.15
C ASN A 112 6.93 -1.92 -5.40
N GLN A 113 6.08 -1.79 -4.38
CA GLN A 113 4.81 -1.06 -4.50
C GLN A 113 5.06 0.44 -4.45
N GLY A 114 5.08 1.10 -5.60
CA GLY A 114 5.19 2.55 -5.70
C GLY A 114 3.86 3.27 -5.50
N GLY A 115 3.91 4.60 -5.63
CA GLY A 115 2.72 5.44 -5.70
C GLY A 115 2.43 6.22 -4.42
N PRO A 116 1.66 7.32 -4.52
CA PRO A 116 1.37 8.20 -3.39
C PRO A 116 0.82 7.45 -2.17
N LEU A 117 -0.06 6.45 -2.37
CA LEU A 117 -0.67 5.75 -1.23
C LEU A 117 0.36 4.93 -0.48
N ALA A 118 1.22 4.19 -1.20
CA ALA A 118 2.26 3.37 -0.59
C ALA A 118 3.30 4.23 0.15
N GLU A 119 3.66 5.38 -0.42
CA GLU A 119 4.60 6.33 0.21
C GLU A 119 4.00 6.95 1.48
N ALA A 120 2.77 7.46 1.42
CA ALA A 120 2.08 8.04 2.57
C ALA A 120 1.89 7.00 3.69
N LEU A 121 1.51 5.77 3.33
CA LEU A 121 1.36 4.69 4.29
C LEU A 121 2.69 4.31 4.94
N ARG A 122 3.78 4.17 4.18
CA ARG A 122 5.12 3.94 4.76
C ARG A 122 5.56 5.05 5.69
N ALA A 123 5.30 6.31 5.32
CA ALA A 123 5.61 7.47 6.16
C ALA A 123 4.79 7.46 7.46
N LYS A 124 3.53 7.00 7.42
CA LYS A 124 2.73 6.85 8.63
C LYS A 124 3.23 5.69 9.49
N LEU A 125 3.49 4.54 8.89
CA LEU A 125 3.96 3.33 9.57
C LEU A 125 5.33 3.55 10.23
N SER A 126 6.23 4.34 9.65
CA SER A 126 7.54 4.61 10.26
C SER A 126 7.47 5.32 11.62
N THR A 127 6.33 5.93 11.95
CA THR A 127 6.07 6.54 13.27
C THR A 127 5.78 5.50 14.36
N ALA A 128 5.40 4.28 13.97
CA ALA A 128 5.05 3.21 14.90
C ALA A 128 6.27 2.49 15.47
N LYS A 129 6.17 2.08 16.74
CA LYS A 129 7.28 1.38 17.44
C LYS A 129 7.49 -0.04 16.90
N TRP A 130 6.42 -0.76 16.60
CA TRP A 130 6.44 -2.13 16.07
C TRP A 130 7.01 -2.24 14.63
N MET A 131 7.14 -1.11 13.93
CA MET A 131 7.74 -1.07 12.58
C MET A 131 9.27 -1.05 12.57
N LYS A 132 9.92 -0.61 13.66
CA LYS A 132 11.39 -0.53 13.76
C LYS A 132 12.14 -1.86 13.58
N PRO A 133 11.71 -2.98 14.20
CA PRO A 133 12.34 -4.29 13.95
C PRO A 133 12.15 -4.79 12.50
N ASN A 134 11.11 -4.31 11.80
CA ASN A 134 10.75 -4.74 10.44
C ASN A 134 11.38 -3.89 9.32
N LEU A 135 11.92 -2.70 9.64
CA LEU A 135 12.57 -1.83 8.65
C LEU A 135 14.00 -2.25 8.27
N GLN A 136 14.63 -3.15 9.04
CA GLN A 136 16.01 -3.59 8.82
C GLN A 136 16.18 -4.47 7.58
N ILE A 137 15.10 -4.83 6.88
CA ILE A 137 15.17 -5.48 5.56
C ILE A 137 15.38 -4.42 4.47
N LYS A 138 16.43 -3.60 4.65
CA LYS A 138 16.94 -2.68 3.63
C LYS A 138 18.46 -2.76 3.59
N SER A 139 18.98 -3.89 3.09
CA SER A 139 20.20 -3.92 2.26
C SER A 139 20.50 -5.34 1.79
N SER A 140 19.70 -5.89 0.89
CA SER A 140 20.21 -6.87 -0.05
C SER A 140 19.67 -6.53 -1.43
N ALA A 141 20.30 -5.53 -2.05
CA ALA A 141 20.22 -5.36 -3.50
C ALA A 141 20.61 -6.70 -4.16
N PRO A 142 19.92 -7.14 -5.22
CA PRO A 142 20.36 -8.30 -5.97
C PRO A 142 21.76 -8.00 -6.52
N ARG A 143 22.75 -8.80 -6.12
CA ARG A 143 24.10 -8.75 -6.69
C ARG A 143 24.00 -9.20 -8.15
N MET A 144 23.83 -8.25 -9.08
CA MET A 144 24.00 -8.52 -10.51
C MET A 144 25.43 -9.05 -10.72
N LYS A 145 25.53 -10.34 -11.05
CA LYS A 145 26.79 -10.94 -11.51
C LYS A 145 27.11 -10.36 -12.88
N PHE A 146 27.90 -9.30 -12.93
CA PHE A 146 28.59 -8.91 -14.15
C PHE A 146 29.60 -10.00 -14.50
N LYS A 147 29.39 -10.69 -15.63
CA LYS A 147 30.44 -11.49 -16.28
C LYS A 147 31.34 -10.52 -17.06
N PRO A 148 32.65 -10.47 -16.80
CA PRO A 148 33.57 -9.77 -17.68
C PRO A 148 33.75 -10.62 -18.94
N THR A 149 33.41 -10.06 -20.10
CA THR A 149 33.82 -10.60 -21.40
C THR A 149 35.28 -10.18 -21.63
N ALA A 150 36.20 -11.11 -21.41
CA ALA A 150 37.58 -10.98 -21.84
C ALA A 150 37.65 -11.28 -23.34
N HIS A 151 38.08 -10.30 -24.12
CA HIS A 151 38.65 -10.51 -25.44
C HIS A 151 39.95 -11.30 -25.29
N HIS A 152 40.13 -12.36 -26.09
CA HIS A 152 41.46 -12.80 -26.49
C HIS A 152 41.36 -13.34 -27.93
N GLU A 153 42.06 -12.66 -28.84
CA GLU A 153 42.45 -13.18 -30.15
C GLU A 153 43.39 -14.39 -29.96
N ASN A 154 43.22 -15.45 -30.77
CA ASN A 154 44.24 -15.88 -31.74
C ASN A 154 43.84 -17.17 -32.48
N GLU A 155 43.87 -17.03 -33.80
CA GLU A 155 44.45 -17.92 -34.81
C GLU A 155 44.29 -19.45 -34.75
N ALA A 156 43.48 -19.92 -35.70
CA ALA A 156 43.91 -20.67 -36.89
C ALA A 156 43.97 -22.22 -36.88
N VAL A 157 43.46 -22.74 -38.01
CA VAL A 157 43.88 -23.92 -38.79
C VAL A 157 43.05 -25.22 -38.67
N ASN A 158 42.51 -25.62 -39.84
CA ASN A 158 42.03 -26.94 -40.33
C ASN A 158 40.64 -27.44 -39.83
N ASN A 159 39.77 -28.06 -40.63
CA ASN A 159 39.92 -28.77 -41.91
C ASN A 159 38.55 -29.05 -42.59
N MET A 160 38.61 -29.31 -43.91
CA MET A 160 37.74 -30.19 -44.74
C MET A 160 36.29 -29.80 -45.08
N GLY A 161 36.06 -29.63 -46.39
CA GLY A 161 34.74 -29.68 -47.04
C GLY A 161 34.71 -28.89 -48.35
#